data_AF-A0A411DYY3-F1
#
_entry.id   AF-A0A411DYY3-F1
#
_cell.length_a   1.000
_cell.length_b   1.000
_cell.length_c   1.000
_cell.angle_alpha   90.00
_cell.angle_beta   90.00
_cell.angle_gamma   90.00
#
_symmetry.space_group_name_H-M   'P 1'
#
loop_
_entity.id
_entity.type
_entity.pdbx_description
1 polymer ?
#
loop_
_entity_poly.entity_id
_entity_poly.type
_entity_poly.pdbx_seq_one_letter_code
_entity_poly.pdbx_strand_id
1 'polypeptide(L)'
;MFVQLFSFWLLLETSLCADLTYQIEEAQILGTYVGDIALDINSRGIFVSRDLSLISFSRLQKSKGSRLFNVTKTGKLYTNQILDAESLCKYNSECFRMVDVAIQKEESFVKIIEVKVIIKDINDNRPEFQENQINIKFSEDYSKGVTRTIPNAIDKDMGSENSEITYKLKKNRDEPFSLSYSRKEDGTTQLGIVLEKKLDREVKDTYNVQVIARDEGYPPKEGVLNVEISVTDENDNSPIFTQSVYNVSISENHQKSQAVIIASAKDLDSGKNGKVVYRFHSKTAKLAMDYFELNKETGEIFLNRQFPFDKQQTYKLFITASDNGNPPLSSTAVVLVNKIGHQNTAPAIEVNFVSESMKNTATISEGVKVGSFIAYVKVTDNDVGQNGEVTCDLRHNKLLLKSLGRMKYKVVVKKSVDREKESFIDFTISCQDKGVPPQKTERKFSIEVMDVNDVQPKFTKSQFKFLTYENEEPNFPVGFINVTDPDMGLGGQLTYILLSDNENILPFVISNFGFISTTQSLDREEKETYKFKVFVKDNGKPSLNNTENVIVEVMDEN
;
A
#
# COMPACT_ATOMS: atom_id res chain seq x y z
N MET A 1 -52.56 -45.07 -42.52
CA MET A 1 -53.08 -46.26 -41.81
C MET A 1 -52.11 -46.50 -40.66
N PHE A 2 -52.31 -46.17 -39.38
CA PHE A 2 -53.44 -45.84 -38.52
C PHE A 2 -52.96 -44.74 -37.53
N VAL A 3 -53.64 -43.59 -37.49
CA VAL A 3 -54.44 -43.06 -36.36
C VAL A 3 -53.61 -42.43 -35.22
N GLN A 4 -53.67 -41.09 -35.19
CA GLN A 4 -53.34 -40.21 -34.08
C GLN A 4 -54.20 -40.54 -32.86
N LEU A 5 -53.58 -40.76 -31.70
CA LEU A 5 -54.23 -40.68 -30.40
C LEU A 5 -54.01 -39.28 -29.83
N PHE A 6 -54.90 -38.35 -30.19
CA PHE A 6 -55.11 -37.13 -29.43
C PHE A 6 -55.82 -37.53 -28.13
N SER A 7 -55.08 -37.55 -27.02
CA SER A 7 -55.67 -37.62 -25.69
C SER A 7 -56.39 -36.31 -25.40
N PHE A 8 -57.69 -36.30 -25.66
CA PHE A 8 -58.63 -35.31 -25.16
C PHE A 8 -58.69 -35.47 -23.63
N TRP A 9 -57.93 -34.66 -22.90
CA TRP A 9 -58.18 -34.45 -21.47
C TRP A 9 -59.44 -33.59 -21.37
N LEU A 10 -60.57 -34.25 -21.15
CA LEU A 10 -61.82 -33.61 -20.76
C LEU A 10 -61.60 -33.11 -19.31
N LEU A 11 -61.21 -31.84 -19.16
CA LEU A 11 -61.33 -31.14 -17.88
C LEU A 11 -62.84 -30.99 -17.63
N LEU A 12 -63.40 -31.88 -16.81
CA LEU A 12 -64.60 -31.56 -16.04
C LEU A 12 -64.18 -30.52 -15.00
N GLU A 13 -64.06 -29.26 -15.41
CA GLU A 13 -64.36 -28.18 -14.48
C GLU A 13 -65.87 -28.22 -14.26
N THR A 14 -66.26 -28.62 -13.05
CA THR A 14 -67.62 -28.39 -12.57
C THR A 14 -67.79 -26.87 -12.48
N SER A 15 -68.22 -26.23 -13.57
CA SER A 15 -68.61 -24.83 -13.52
C SER A 15 -69.81 -24.73 -12.58
N LEU A 16 -69.60 -24.17 -11.39
CA LEU A 16 -70.71 -23.63 -10.59
C LEU A 16 -71.47 -22.67 -11.52
N CYS A 17 -72.70 -23.01 -11.85
CA CYS A 17 -73.51 -22.27 -12.81
C CYS A 17 -74.04 -21.01 -12.14
N ALA A 18 -73.30 -19.91 -12.26
CA ALA A 18 -73.75 -18.60 -11.78
C ALA A 18 -74.70 -17.96 -12.80
N ASP A 19 -75.81 -17.37 -12.34
CA ASP A 19 -76.75 -16.63 -13.20
C ASP A 19 -76.12 -15.31 -13.69
N LEU A 20 -75.31 -14.66 -12.85
CA LEU A 20 -74.58 -13.43 -13.18
C LEU A 20 -73.14 -13.50 -12.68
N THR A 21 -72.24 -12.79 -13.36
CA THR A 21 -70.84 -12.65 -12.93
C THR A 21 -70.41 -11.19 -12.99
N TYR A 22 -69.92 -10.67 -11.87
CA TYR A 22 -69.31 -9.35 -11.73
C TYR A 22 -67.85 -9.47 -11.35
N GLN A 23 -67.10 -8.40 -11.57
CA GLN A 23 -65.69 -8.29 -11.19
C GLN A 23 -65.49 -7.01 -10.37
N ILE A 24 -64.69 -7.11 -9.32
CA ILE A 24 -64.26 -5.94 -8.52
C ILE A 24 -62.80 -6.13 -8.14
N GLU A 25 -62.02 -5.06 -8.21
CA GLU A 25 -60.68 -5.03 -7.63
C GLU A 25 -60.75 -5.04 -6.10
N GLU A 26 -59.77 -5.64 -5.45
CA GLU A 26 -59.64 -5.57 -4.00
C GLU A 26 -59.19 -4.19 -3.50
N ALA A 27 -59.01 -4.06 -2.17
CA ALA A 27 -58.55 -2.84 -1.49
C ALA A 27 -59.41 -1.57 -1.74
N GLN A 28 -60.54 -1.70 -2.45
CA GLN A 28 -61.48 -0.62 -2.67
C GLN A 28 -62.15 -0.19 -1.37
N ILE A 29 -62.50 1.09 -1.29
CA ILE A 29 -63.17 1.65 -0.10
C ILE A 29 -64.50 0.94 0.20
N LEU A 30 -64.90 0.98 1.47
CA LEU A 30 -66.19 0.44 1.91
C LEU A 30 -67.36 1.06 1.13
N GLY A 31 -68.31 0.23 0.67
CA GLY A 31 -69.49 0.70 -0.05
C GLY A 31 -69.25 0.95 -1.54
N THR A 32 -68.17 0.39 -2.11
CA THR A 32 -67.89 0.47 -3.55
C THR A 32 -68.96 -0.27 -4.34
N TYR A 33 -69.42 0.34 -5.43
CA TYR A 33 -70.43 -0.21 -6.33
C TYR A 33 -69.85 -1.37 -7.17
N VAL A 34 -70.56 -2.49 -7.23
CA VAL A 34 -70.12 -3.71 -7.93
C VAL A 34 -70.92 -3.95 -9.21
N GLY A 35 -72.23 -3.70 -9.21
CA GLY A 35 -73.09 -3.96 -10.36
C GLY A 35 -74.58 -3.74 -10.09
N ASP A 36 -75.37 -3.75 -11.17
CA ASP A 36 -76.83 -3.61 -11.13
C ASP A 36 -77.52 -4.92 -11.53
N ILE A 37 -77.88 -5.70 -10.51
CA ILE A 37 -78.51 -7.02 -10.70
C ILE A 37 -79.88 -6.86 -11.38
N ALA A 38 -80.65 -5.82 -11.04
CA ALA A 38 -81.99 -5.63 -11.57
C ALA A 38 -81.97 -5.34 -13.08
N LEU A 39 -81.00 -4.55 -13.53
CA LEU A 39 -80.79 -4.25 -14.95
C LEU A 39 -80.27 -5.48 -15.72
N ASP A 40 -79.32 -6.21 -15.14
CA ASP A 40 -78.64 -7.30 -15.83
C ASP A 40 -79.48 -8.56 -15.96
N ILE A 41 -80.34 -8.90 -14.98
CA ILE A 41 -81.27 -10.04 -15.11
C ILE A 41 -82.36 -9.80 -16.15
N ASN A 42 -82.81 -8.54 -16.30
CA ASN A 42 -83.86 -8.18 -17.25
C ASN A 42 -83.30 -8.18 -18.68
N SER A 43 -82.11 -7.60 -18.88
CA SER A 43 -81.45 -7.55 -20.19
C SER A 43 -81.01 -8.93 -20.69
N ARG A 44 -80.57 -9.84 -19.80
CA ARG A 44 -80.18 -11.22 -20.16
C ARG A 44 -81.37 -12.20 -20.25
N GLY A 45 -82.60 -11.75 -20.02
CA GLY A 45 -83.79 -12.59 -20.05
C GLY A 45 -83.87 -13.62 -18.90
N ILE A 46 -83.03 -13.47 -17.86
CA ILE A 46 -82.98 -14.35 -16.69
C ILE A 46 -84.24 -14.17 -15.84
N PHE A 47 -84.75 -12.94 -15.76
CA PHE A 47 -86.04 -12.60 -15.17
C PHE A 47 -86.60 -11.33 -15.80
N VAL A 48 -87.70 -11.45 -16.54
CA VAL A 48 -88.31 -10.34 -17.30
C VAL A 48 -89.58 -9.86 -16.60
N SER A 49 -89.60 -8.59 -16.20
CA SER A 49 -90.79 -7.91 -15.68
C SER A 49 -90.98 -6.57 -16.37
N ARG A 50 -92.24 -6.24 -16.71
CA ARG A 50 -92.61 -4.97 -17.34
C ARG A 50 -92.64 -3.80 -16.36
N ASP A 51 -92.74 -4.10 -15.07
CA ASP A 51 -92.72 -3.11 -13.99
C ASP A 51 -91.71 -3.53 -12.92
N LEU A 52 -90.60 -2.79 -12.85
CA LEU A 52 -89.51 -3.02 -11.89
C LEU A 52 -89.83 -2.42 -10.51
N SER A 53 -90.87 -1.58 -10.38
CA SER A 53 -91.25 -0.95 -9.11
C SER A 53 -91.87 -1.93 -8.10
N LEU A 54 -92.41 -3.05 -8.58
CA LEU A 54 -93.03 -4.11 -7.79
C LEU A 54 -92.03 -5.20 -7.34
N ILE A 55 -90.76 -5.08 -7.76
CA ILE A 55 -89.73 -6.07 -7.51
C ILE A 55 -88.77 -5.55 -6.44
N SER A 56 -88.51 -6.36 -5.44
CA SER A 56 -87.50 -6.10 -4.42
C SER A 56 -86.48 -7.21 -4.34
N PHE A 57 -85.23 -6.83 -4.10
CA PHE A 57 -84.10 -7.74 -3.95
C PHE A 57 -83.67 -7.81 -2.49
N SER A 58 -83.33 -9.01 -2.03
CA SER A 58 -82.75 -9.20 -0.71
C SER A 58 -81.67 -10.27 -0.72
N ARG A 59 -80.61 -10.03 0.06
CA ARG A 59 -79.49 -10.96 0.22
C ARG A 59 -79.85 -12.05 1.23
N LEU A 60 -79.59 -13.33 0.91
CA LEU A 60 -79.76 -14.42 1.87
C LEU A 60 -78.59 -14.49 2.86
N GLN A 61 -78.88 -14.60 4.16
CA GLN A 61 -77.86 -14.49 5.24
C GLN A 61 -77.07 -15.78 5.53
N LYS A 62 -77.39 -16.91 4.89
CA LYS A 62 -76.82 -18.23 5.24
C LYS A 62 -75.61 -18.67 4.40
N SER A 63 -75.24 -17.98 3.34
CA SER A 63 -74.09 -18.38 2.50
C SER A 63 -72.77 -17.83 3.05
N LYS A 64 -71.67 -18.59 2.92
CA LYS A 64 -70.34 -18.23 3.46
C LYS A 64 -69.78 -16.92 2.88
N GLY A 65 -70.22 -16.48 1.68
CA GLY A 65 -69.85 -15.20 1.07
C GLY A 65 -70.75 -14.01 1.47
N SER A 66 -71.86 -14.25 2.18
CA SER A 66 -72.92 -13.27 2.39
C SER A 66 -72.52 -12.04 3.20
N ARG A 67 -71.45 -12.06 4.01
CA ARG A 67 -71.08 -10.90 4.86
C ARG A 67 -70.27 -9.83 4.11
N LEU A 68 -69.71 -10.18 2.96
CA LEU A 68 -68.78 -9.34 2.21
C LEU A 68 -69.46 -8.30 1.32
N PHE A 69 -70.71 -8.56 0.91
CA PHE A 69 -71.45 -7.73 -0.05
C PHE A 69 -72.85 -7.38 0.48
N ASN A 70 -73.33 -6.19 0.14
CA ASN A 70 -74.67 -5.70 0.44
C ASN A 70 -75.49 -5.56 -0.84
N VAL A 71 -76.75 -5.98 -0.80
CA VAL A 71 -77.70 -5.84 -1.92
C VAL A 71 -78.83 -4.92 -1.47
N THR A 72 -78.99 -3.81 -2.19
CA THR A 72 -80.08 -2.85 -1.94
C THR A 72 -81.42 -3.42 -2.40
N LYS A 73 -82.54 -2.92 -1.86
CA LYS A 73 -83.89 -3.32 -2.30
C LYS A 73 -84.13 -3.12 -3.80
N THR A 74 -83.40 -2.18 -4.43
CA THR A 74 -83.47 -1.88 -5.86
C THR A 74 -82.57 -2.78 -6.73
N GLY A 75 -81.86 -3.74 -6.15
CA GLY A 75 -81.01 -4.69 -6.89
C GLY A 75 -79.59 -4.20 -7.19
N LYS A 76 -79.13 -3.10 -6.58
CA LYS A 76 -77.72 -2.67 -6.69
C LYS A 76 -76.85 -3.39 -5.66
N LEU A 77 -75.70 -3.88 -6.11
CA LEU A 77 -74.71 -4.61 -5.33
C LEU A 77 -73.55 -3.70 -4.93
N TYR A 78 -73.17 -3.72 -3.65
CA TYR A 78 -72.07 -2.93 -3.07
C TYR A 78 -71.19 -3.79 -2.16
N THR A 79 -69.94 -3.38 -1.94
CA THR A 79 -69.09 -3.99 -0.90
C THR A 79 -69.58 -3.59 0.49
N ASN A 80 -69.47 -4.52 1.46
CA ASN A 80 -69.83 -4.31 2.86
C ASN A 80 -68.60 -4.27 3.79
N GLN A 81 -67.42 -4.50 3.24
CA GLN A 81 -66.11 -4.36 3.88
C GLN A 81 -65.05 -4.12 2.80
N ILE A 82 -63.84 -3.73 3.21
CA ILE A 82 -62.66 -3.76 2.34
C ILE A 82 -62.35 -5.24 2.06
N LEU A 83 -62.14 -5.56 0.79
CA LEU A 83 -61.78 -6.90 0.35
C LEU A 83 -60.26 -6.99 0.27
N ASP A 84 -59.71 -8.10 0.73
CA ASP A 84 -58.30 -8.46 0.74
C ASP A 84 -58.27 -9.90 0.18
N ALA A 85 -57.70 -10.08 -1.00
CA ALA A 85 -57.72 -11.32 -1.76
C ALA A 85 -56.89 -12.40 -1.06
N GLU A 86 -55.76 -12.03 -0.45
CA GLU A 86 -54.79 -12.89 0.22
C GLU A 86 -55.41 -13.60 1.43
N SER A 87 -56.24 -12.88 2.18
CA SER A 87 -56.94 -13.37 3.37
C SER A 87 -58.18 -14.20 3.02
N LEU A 88 -58.78 -13.91 1.86
CA LEU A 88 -60.04 -14.50 1.43
C LEU A 88 -59.82 -15.77 0.60
N CYS A 89 -58.82 -15.80 -0.26
CA CYS A 89 -58.66 -16.81 -1.29
C CYS A 89 -57.46 -17.73 -1.03
N LYS A 90 -57.40 -18.84 -1.76
CA LYS A 90 -56.27 -19.78 -1.70
C LYS A 90 -55.44 -19.65 -2.97
N TYR A 91 -54.12 -19.61 -2.80
CA TYR A 91 -53.15 -19.63 -3.89
C TYR A 91 -53.49 -20.70 -4.95
N ASN A 92 -53.43 -20.32 -6.23
CA ASN A 92 -53.81 -21.14 -7.41
C ASN A 92 -55.32 -21.48 -7.58
N SER A 93 -56.23 -20.65 -7.06
CA SER A 93 -57.67 -20.76 -7.36
C SER A 93 -58.27 -19.42 -7.76
N GLU A 94 -59.25 -19.43 -8.67
CA GLU A 94 -59.98 -18.21 -9.04
C GLU A 94 -60.63 -17.61 -7.78
N CYS A 95 -60.27 -16.37 -7.45
CA CYS A 95 -60.76 -15.71 -6.25
C CYS A 95 -62.18 -15.18 -6.49
N PHE A 96 -63.20 -15.95 -6.08
CA PHE A 96 -64.60 -15.52 -6.22
C PHE A 96 -65.45 -15.78 -4.99
N ARG A 97 -66.59 -15.09 -4.93
CA ARG A 97 -67.62 -15.25 -3.90
C ARG A 97 -68.99 -15.37 -4.54
N MET A 98 -69.73 -16.37 -4.08
CA MET A 98 -71.14 -16.56 -4.46
C MET A 98 -72.02 -15.75 -3.51
N VAL A 99 -72.93 -14.96 -4.10
CA VAL A 99 -73.92 -14.15 -3.40
C VAL A 99 -75.31 -14.60 -3.88
N ASP A 100 -76.07 -15.20 -2.98
CA ASP A 100 -77.42 -15.68 -3.27
C ASP A 100 -78.42 -14.53 -3.03
N VAL A 101 -79.12 -14.13 -4.10
CA VAL A 101 -80.06 -13.00 -4.07
C VAL A 101 -81.46 -13.52 -4.31
N ALA A 102 -82.36 -13.27 -3.36
CA ALA A 102 -83.77 -13.59 -3.49
C ALA A 102 -84.51 -12.44 -4.19
N ILE A 103 -85.24 -12.79 -5.25
CA ILE A 103 -86.14 -11.90 -5.96
C ILE A 103 -87.54 -12.08 -5.35
N GLN A 104 -88.14 -10.96 -4.98
CA GLN A 104 -89.51 -10.91 -4.46
C GLN A 104 -90.34 -9.98 -5.35
N LYS A 105 -91.59 -10.36 -5.58
CA LYS A 105 -92.59 -9.52 -6.23
C LYS A 105 -93.75 -9.34 -5.25
N GLU A 106 -94.05 -8.09 -4.91
CA GLU A 106 -95.13 -7.78 -3.93
C GLU A 106 -95.01 -8.62 -2.65
N GLU A 107 -93.80 -8.67 -2.08
CA GLU A 107 -93.45 -9.43 -0.86
C GLU A 107 -93.54 -10.97 -0.98
N SER A 108 -93.92 -11.50 -2.14
CA SER A 108 -93.92 -12.94 -2.42
C SER A 108 -92.59 -13.38 -3.03
N PHE A 109 -92.03 -14.48 -2.52
CA PHE A 109 -90.81 -15.10 -3.07
C PHE A 109 -91.03 -15.57 -4.50
N VAL A 110 -90.07 -15.30 -5.39
CA VAL A 110 -90.11 -15.72 -6.80
C VAL A 110 -89.03 -16.74 -7.10
N LYS A 111 -87.76 -16.33 -7.01
CA LYS A 111 -86.59 -17.15 -7.39
C LYS A 111 -85.35 -16.65 -6.64
N ILE A 112 -84.38 -17.54 -6.44
CA ILE A 112 -83.02 -17.21 -6.02
C ILE A 112 -82.13 -17.17 -7.26
N ILE A 113 -81.32 -16.13 -7.38
CA ILE A 113 -80.25 -16.06 -8.37
C ILE A 113 -78.89 -16.15 -7.68
N GLU A 114 -77.97 -16.85 -8.32
CA GLU A 114 -76.60 -17.02 -7.85
C GLU A 114 -75.69 -16.04 -8.56
N VAL A 115 -75.19 -15.03 -7.84
CA VAL A 115 -74.29 -14.01 -8.37
C VAL A 115 -72.85 -14.35 -7.99
N LYS A 116 -72.00 -14.61 -8.98
CA LYS A 116 -70.55 -14.79 -8.80
C LYS A 116 -69.86 -13.43 -8.83
N VAL A 117 -69.19 -13.05 -7.76
CA VAL A 117 -68.32 -11.87 -7.74
C VAL A 117 -66.88 -12.34 -7.75
N ILE A 118 -66.16 -12.08 -8.85
CA ILE A 118 -64.73 -12.32 -8.97
C ILE A 118 -64.01 -11.14 -8.35
N ILE A 119 -63.12 -11.42 -7.41
CA ILE A 119 -62.25 -10.44 -6.77
C ILE A 119 -60.95 -10.45 -7.58
N LYS A 120 -60.63 -9.32 -8.21
CA LYS A 120 -59.38 -9.11 -8.92
C LYS A 120 -58.32 -8.67 -7.94
N ASP A 121 -57.22 -9.39 -8.00
CA ASP A 121 -56.00 -9.13 -7.26
C ASP A 121 -55.36 -7.81 -7.71
N ILE A 122 -54.81 -7.05 -6.76
CA ILE A 122 -53.94 -5.90 -7.01
C ILE A 122 -52.56 -6.29 -6.48
N ASN A 123 -51.49 -5.91 -7.18
CA ASN A 123 -50.14 -6.03 -6.62
C ASN A 123 -49.99 -5.07 -5.43
N ASP A 124 -50.31 -5.53 -4.22
CA ASP A 124 -50.24 -4.79 -2.97
C ASP A 124 -49.24 -5.44 -1.97
N ASN A 125 -48.90 -6.71 -2.13
CA ASN A 125 -47.76 -7.37 -1.46
C ASN A 125 -46.49 -7.24 -2.29
N ARG A 126 -45.36 -7.68 -1.73
CA ARG A 126 -44.07 -7.73 -2.44
C ARG A 126 -43.44 -9.09 -2.16
N PRO A 127 -42.47 -9.54 -2.99
CA PRO A 127 -41.74 -10.75 -2.69
C PRO A 127 -40.99 -10.61 -1.36
N GLU A 128 -41.19 -11.56 -0.44
CA GLU A 128 -40.56 -11.54 0.88
C GLU A 128 -39.76 -12.82 1.12
N PHE A 129 -38.52 -12.66 1.56
CA PHE A 129 -37.70 -13.77 2.05
C PHE A 129 -37.98 -13.98 3.55
N GLN A 130 -37.98 -15.24 4.00
CA GLN A 130 -38.17 -15.56 5.42
C GLN A 130 -37.12 -14.89 6.33
N GLU A 131 -35.91 -14.70 5.81
CA GLU A 131 -34.80 -14.02 6.49
C GLU A 131 -34.29 -12.87 5.60
N ASN A 132 -33.87 -11.76 6.20
CA ASN A 132 -33.30 -10.61 5.49
C ASN A 132 -31.79 -10.73 5.24
N GLN A 133 -31.12 -11.64 5.96
CA GLN A 133 -29.71 -11.96 5.80
C GLN A 133 -29.45 -13.43 6.11
N ILE A 134 -28.60 -14.05 5.31
CA ILE A 134 -28.08 -15.40 5.57
C ILE A 134 -26.55 -15.42 5.46
N ASN A 135 -25.92 -16.39 6.12
CA ASN A 135 -24.50 -16.69 5.95
C ASN A 135 -24.34 -18.09 5.34
N ILE A 136 -23.58 -18.17 4.24
CA ILE A 136 -23.27 -19.44 3.58
C ILE A 136 -21.76 -19.63 3.46
N LYS A 137 -21.34 -20.90 3.37
CA LYS A 137 -19.93 -21.27 3.33
C LYS A 137 -19.56 -21.97 2.03
N PHE A 138 -18.48 -21.51 1.41
CA PHE A 138 -17.79 -22.21 0.32
C PHE A 138 -16.39 -22.57 0.76
N SER A 139 -15.96 -23.80 0.48
CA SER A 139 -14.55 -24.13 0.65
C SER A 139 -13.75 -23.67 -0.57
N GLU A 140 -12.49 -23.31 -0.36
CA GLU A 140 -11.61 -22.89 -1.45
C GLU A 140 -11.10 -24.04 -2.33
N ASP A 141 -11.20 -25.28 -1.85
CA ASP A 141 -10.97 -26.48 -2.65
C ASP A 141 -12.07 -26.73 -3.69
N TYR A 142 -13.22 -26.05 -3.56
CA TYR A 142 -14.38 -26.31 -4.41
C TYR A 142 -14.10 -25.94 -5.87
N SER A 143 -14.43 -26.90 -6.72
CA SER A 143 -14.40 -26.73 -8.17
C SER A 143 -15.55 -25.84 -8.66
N LYS A 144 -15.39 -25.29 -9.86
CA LYS A 144 -16.45 -24.57 -10.56
C LYS A 144 -17.73 -25.42 -10.65
N GLY A 145 -18.88 -24.81 -10.43
CA GLY A 145 -20.21 -25.41 -10.56
C GLY A 145 -20.82 -25.86 -9.23
N VAL A 146 -20.05 -25.87 -8.14
CA VAL A 146 -20.60 -26.15 -6.80
C VAL A 146 -21.67 -25.11 -6.47
N THR A 147 -22.82 -25.60 -6.00
CA THR A 147 -24.00 -24.77 -5.71
C THR A 147 -24.40 -24.89 -4.25
N ARG A 148 -24.66 -23.76 -3.60
CA ARG A 148 -25.27 -23.70 -2.26
C ARG A 148 -26.71 -23.23 -2.38
N THR A 149 -27.64 -24.04 -1.88
CA THR A 149 -29.08 -23.71 -1.91
C THR A 149 -29.36 -22.57 -0.92
N ILE A 150 -30.21 -21.63 -1.31
CA ILE A 150 -30.67 -20.50 -0.50
C ILE A 150 -32.21 -20.49 -0.46
N PRO A 151 -32.85 -19.89 0.56
CA PRO A 151 -34.32 -19.79 0.63
C PRO A 151 -34.86 -18.93 -0.51
N ASN A 152 -36.04 -19.30 -1.02
CA ASN A 152 -36.78 -18.52 -2.00
C ASN A 152 -37.58 -17.39 -1.35
N ALA A 153 -37.95 -16.40 -2.15
CA ALA A 153 -38.95 -15.42 -1.75
C ALA A 153 -40.35 -16.00 -1.99
N ILE A 154 -41.31 -15.49 -1.24
CA ILE A 154 -42.73 -15.81 -1.37
C ILE A 154 -43.46 -14.48 -1.56
N ASP A 155 -44.24 -14.39 -2.62
CA ASP A 155 -45.21 -13.31 -2.81
C ASP A 155 -46.60 -13.82 -2.41
N LYS A 156 -47.36 -12.99 -1.72
CA LYS A 156 -48.68 -13.35 -1.21
C LYS A 156 -49.78 -13.05 -2.21
N ASP A 157 -49.53 -12.15 -3.16
CA ASP A 157 -50.47 -11.77 -4.21
C ASP A 157 -51.01 -13.02 -4.94
N MET A 158 -52.16 -12.88 -5.60
CA MET A 158 -52.84 -13.99 -6.25
C MET A 158 -52.61 -14.02 -7.77
N GLY A 159 -52.30 -15.21 -8.28
CA GLY A 159 -52.14 -15.45 -9.71
C GLY A 159 -50.77 -15.03 -10.25
N SER A 160 -50.43 -15.51 -11.45
CA SER A 160 -49.10 -15.32 -12.04
C SER A 160 -48.81 -13.90 -12.49
N GLU A 161 -49.82 -13.03 -12.57
CA GLU A 161 -49.63 -11.65 -13.01
C GLU A 161 -48.97 -10.80 -11.92
N ASN A 162 -49.29 -11.06 -10.64
CA ASN A 162 -48.75 -10.29 -9.51
C ASN A 162 -47.82 -11.10 -8.60
N SER A 163 -47.97 -12.44 -8.52
CA SER A 163 -47.17 -13.28 -7.60
C SER A 163 -45.98 -14.01 -8.23
N GLU A 164 -45.83 -13.95 -9.55
CA GLU A 164 -44.72 -14.60 -10.25
C GLU A 164 -43.42 -13.82 -9.97
N ILE A 165 -42.40 -14.51 -9.48
CA ILE A 165 -41.14 -13.90 -9.05
C ILE A 165 -40.00 -14.24 -10.02
N THR A 166 -39.32 -13.20 -10.48
CA THR A 166 -38.01 -13.32 -11.13
C THR A 166 -36.88 -12.97 -10.18
N TYR A 167 -35.74 -13.66 -10.33
CA TYR A 167 -34.61 -13.50 -9.41
C TYR A 167 -33.36 -12.98 -10.11
N LYS A 168 -32.62 -12.12 -9.42
CA LYS A 168 -31.35 -11.58 -9.91
C LYS A 168 -30.31 -11.49 -8.79
N LEU A 169 -29.07 -11.87 -9.11
CA LEU A 169 -27.93 -11.63 -8.25
C LEU A 169 -27.34 -10.24 -8.52
N LYS A 170 -27.34 -9.38 -7.50
CA LYS A 170 -26.59 -8.13 -7.50
C LYS A 170 -25.27 -8.35 -6.76
N LYS A 171 -24.19 -8.20 -7.51
CA LYS A 171 -22.81 -8.46 -7.10
C LYS A 171 -21.86 -7.52 -7.84
N ASN A 172 -20.60 -7.44 -7.40
CA ASN A 172 -19.57 -6.74 -8.16
C ASN A 172 -19.17 -7.54 -9.41
N ARG A 173 -18.66 -6.85 -10.44
CA ARG A 173 -18.37 -7.45 -11.76
C ARG A 173 -17.42 -8.65 -11.69
N ASP A 174 -16.42 -8.57 -10.81
CA ASP A 174 -15.37 -9.58 -10.71
C ASP A 174 -15.66 -10.70 -9.71
N GLU A 175 -16.78 -10.62 -8.98
CA GLU A 175 -17.12 -11.62 -7.96
C GLU A 175 -17.50 -12.98 -8.59
N PRO A 176 -17.00 -14.09 -8.03
CA PRO A 176 -17.00 -15.41 -8.67
C PRO A 176 -18.31 -16.18 -8.50
N PHE A 177 -19.43 -15.50 -8.28
CA PHE A 177 -20.73 -16.13 -8.00
C PHE A 177 -21.75 -15.84 -9.08
N SER A 178 -22.62 -16.80 -9.37
CA SER A 178 -23.83 -16.62 -10.18
C SER A 178 -25.03 -17.16 -9.41
N LEU A 179 -26.23 -16.82 -9.86
CA LEU A 179 -27.47 -17.36 -9.30
C LEU A 179 -28.03 -18.39 -10.27
N SER A 180 -28.34 -19.58 -9.75
CA SER A 180 -29.17 -20.56 -10.43
C SER A 180 -30.52 -20.62 -9.75
N TYR A 181 -31.57 -20.78 -10.55
CA TYR A 181 -32.88 -21.12 -10.03
C TYR A 181 -33.67 -21.96 -10.99
N SER A 182 -34.51 -22.84 -10.43
CA SER A 182 -35.39 -23.71 -11.19
C SER A 182 -36.70 -23.90 -10.46
N ARG A 183 -37.80 -23.95 -11.21
CA ARG A 183 -39.12 -24.28 -10.68
C ARG A 183 -39.25 -25.80 -10.58
N LYS A 184 -39.61 -26.28 -9.41
CA LYS A 184 -39.88 -27.70 -9.14
C LYS A 184 -41.30 -28.07 -9.55
N GLU A 185 -41.56 -29.36 -9.70
CA GLU A 185 -42.88 -29.91 -10.06
C GLU A 185 -43.96 -29.60 -9.01
N ASP A 186 -43.56 -29.35 -7.75
CA ASP A 186 -44.45 -28.94 -6.66
C ASP A 186 -44.81 -27.44 -6.69
N GLY A 187 -44.33 -26.69 -7.70
CA GLY A 187 -44.54 -25.25 -7.85
C GLY A 187 -43.56 -24.38 -7.05
N THR A 188 -42.70 -24.96 -6.21
CA THR A 188 -41.70 -24.19 -5.45
C THR A 188 -40.49 -23.83 -6.33
N THR A 189 -39.83 -22.72 -6.03
CA THR A 189 -38.58 -22.34 -6.71
C THR A 189 -37.39 -22.73 -5.86
N GLN A 190 -36.46 -23.50 -6.42
CA GLN A 190 -35.17 -23.75 -5.80
C GLN A 190 -34.16 -22.73 -6.29
N LEU A 191 -33.60 -21.95 -5.36
CA LEU A 191 -32.53 -20.99 -5.62
C LEU A 191 -31.20 -21.56 -5.13
N GLY A 192 -30.12 -21.23 -5.85
CA GLY A 192 -28.77 -21.54 -5.42
C GLY A 192 -27.76 -20.50 -5.88
N ILE A 193 -26.74 -20.27 -5.06
CA ILE A 193 -25.55 -19.54 -5.46
C ILE A 193 -24.56 -20.54 -6.03
N VAL A 194 -24.12 -20.32 -7.27
CA VAL A 194 -23.19 -21.18 -7.99
C VAL A 194 -21.82 -20.55 -8.02
N LEU A 195 -20.79 -21.36 -7.77
CA LEU A 195 -19.40 -20.94 -7.88
C LEU A 195 -18.92 -20.98 -9.34
N GLU A 196 -18.54 -19.84 -9.89
CA GLU A 196 -18.10 -19.69 -11.29
C GLU A 196 -16.59 -19.76 -11.51
N LYS A 197 -15.80 -19.46 -10.47
CA LYS A 197 -14.34 -19.45 -10.50
C LYS A 197 -13.81 -20.05 -9.19
N LYS A 198 -12.59 -20.60 -9.22
CA LYS A 198 -11.93 -21.09 -8.01
C LYS A 198 -11.79 -19.96 -6.99
N LEU A 199 -12.02 -20.26 -5.72
CA LEU A 199 -11.77 -19.34 -4.61
C LEU A 199 -10.33 -19.52 -4.10
N ASP A 200 -9.88 -18.52 -3.36
CA ASP A 200 -8.59 -18.47 -2.68
C ASP A 200 -8.82 -17.56 -1.47
N ARG A 201 -8.81 -18.16 -0.28
CA ARG A 201 -9.11 -17.50 0.98
C ARG A 201 -7.99 -16.54 1.36
N GLU A 202 -6.74 -16.89 1.07
CA GLU A 202 -5.54 -16.06 1.31
C GLU A 202 -5.61 -14.75 0.51
N VAL A 203 -6.29 -14.75 -0.65
CA VAL A 203 -6.59 -13.55 -1.43
C VAL A 203 -7.83 -12.82 -0.92
N LYS A 204 -8.95 -13.52 -0.71
CA LYS A 204 -10.21 -12.92 -0.22
C LYS A 204 -11.13 -13.93 0.46
N ASP A 205 -11.35 -13.73 1.76
CA ASP A 205 -12.06 -14.66 2.64
C ASP A 205 -13.59 -14.45 2.73
N THR A 206 -14.11 -13.29 2.30
CA THR A 206 -15.52 -12.91 2.51
C THR A 206 -16.09 -12.15 1.32
N TYR A 207 -17.34 -12.45 0.95
CA TYR A 207 -18.08 -11.78 -0.11
C TYR A 207 -19.48 -11.42 0.37
N ASN A 208 -19.98 -10.25 -0.05
CA ASN A 208 -21.33 -9.80 0.25
C ASN A 208 -22.09 -9.59 -1.05
N VAL A 209 -23.10 -10.42 -1.29
CA VAL A 209 -23.95 -10.35 -2.49
C VAL A 209 -25.41 -10.16 -2.08
N GLN A 210 -26.22 -9.62 -2.98
CA GLN A 210 -27.66 -9.44 -2.75
C GLN A 210 -28.45 -10.24 -3.77
N VAL A 211 -29.42 -11.03 -3.31
CA VAL A 211 -30.40 -11.68 -4.18
C VAL A 211 -31.66 -10.83 -4.17
N ILE A 212 -32.03 -10.34 -5.35
CA ILE A 212 -33.22 -9.51 -5.57
C ILE A 212 -34.30 -10.41 -6.14
N ALA A 213 -35.42 -10.50 -5.44
CA ALA A 213 -36.66 -11.10 -5.91
C ALA A 213 -37.57 -9.98 -6.38
N ARG A 214 -38.08 -10.08 -7.61
CA ARG A 214 -38.93 -9.06 -8.23
C ARG A 214 -40.20 -9.71 -8.72
N ASP A 215 -41.35 -9.14 -8.39
CA ASP A 215 -42.63 -9.57 -8.94
C ASP A 215 -42.83 -9.03 -10.37
N GLU A 216 -43.75 -9.64 -11.11
CA GLU A 216 -44.12 -9.22 -12.47
C GLU A 216 -45.34 -8.28 -12.50
N GLY A 217 -45.88 -7.89 -11.35
CA GLY A 217 -47.06 -7.02 -11.27
C GLY A 217 -46.75 -5.55 -11.58
N TYR A 218 -47.78 -4.69 -11.59
CA TYR A 218 -47.64 -3.27 -11.88
C TYR A 218 -48.20 -2.36 -10.76
N PRO A 219 -47.40 -1.44 -10.18
CA PRO A 219 -45.95 -1.29 -10.39
C PRO A 219 -45.17 -2.45 -9.76
N PRO A 220 -44.05 -2.88 -10.35
CA PRO A 220 -43.30 -4.03 -9.85
C PRO A 220 -42.63 -3.72 -8.52
N LYS A 221 -42.64 -4.67 -7.59
CA LYS A 221 -41.96 -4.54 -6.29
C LYS A 221 -40.87 -5.58 -6.12
N GLU A 222 -39.97 -5.26 -5.19
CA GLU A 222 -38.75 -6.03 -4.97
C GLU A 222 -38.56 -6.37 -3.48
N GLY A 223 -38.15 -7.61 -3.25
CA GLY A 223 -37.59 -8.13 -2.00
C GLY A 223 -36.09 -8.35 -2.13
N VAL A 224 -35.35 -8.18 -1.03
CA VAL A 224 -33.89 -8.31 -1.02
C VAL A 224 -33.43 -9.23 0.09
N LEU A 225 -32.62 -10.22 -0.27
CA LEU A 225 -31.88 -11.07 0.65
C LEU A 225 -30.39 -10.72 0.60
N ASN A 226 -29.82 -10.34 1.73
CA ASN A 226 -28.37 -10.15 1.85
C ASN A 226 -27.70 -11.51 2.12
N VAL A 227 -26.68 -11.86 1.34
CA VAL A 227 -25.96 -13.12 1.49
C VAL A 227 -24.50 -12.84 1.75
N GLU A 228 -24.09 -13.13 2.99
CA GLU A 228 -22.69 -13.14 3.38
C GLU A 228 -22.10 -14.52 3.07
N ILE A 229 -21.10 -14.55 2.20
CA ILE A 229 -20.41 -15.76 1.80
C ILE A 229 -19.04 -15.77 2.46
N SER A 230 -18.80 -16.70 3.37
CA SER A 230 -17.48 -16.93 3.96
C SER A 230 -16.77 -18.08 3.25
N VAL A 231 -15.49 -17.87 2.95
CA VAL A 231 -14.60 -18.89 2.38
C VAL A 231 -13.98 -19.68 3.52
N THR A 232 -14.17 -21.00 3.53
CA THR A 232 -13.52 -21.88 4.50
C THR A 232 -12.15 -22.28 4.01
N ASP A 233 -11.22 -22.26 4.95
CA ASP A 233 -9.80 -22.57 4.79
C ASP A 233 -9.56 -24.05 4.52
N GLU A 234 -8.65 -24.33 3.59
CA GLU A 234 -8.10 -25.65 3.28
C GLU A 234 -6.58 -25.61 3.43
N ASN A 235 -5.98 -26.74 3.80
CA ASN A 235 -4.53 -26.79 4.06
C ASN A 235 -3.75 -26.92 2.75
N ASP A 236 -3.70 -25.86 1.95
CA ASP A 236 -3.05 -25.83 0.64
C ASP A 236 -1.76 -25.00 0.61
N ASN A 237 -1.41 -24.30 1.70
CA ASN A 237 -0.11 -23.68 1.89
C ASN A 237 0.74 -24.47 2.89
N SER A 238 2.02 -24.62 2.59
CA SER A 238 2.98 -25.20 3.52
C SER A 238 3.73 -24.11 4.27
N PRO A 239 4.21 -24.33 5.51
CA PRO A 239 5.01 -23.34 6.21
C PRO A 239 6.29 -23.02 5.43
N ILE A 240 6.67 -21.74 5.31
CA ILE A 240 7.88 -21.32 4.59
C ILE A 240 8.86 -20.63 5.55
N PHE A 241 10.08 -21.15 5.64
CA PHE A 241 11.17 -20.51 6.40
C PHE A 241 11.62 -19.19 5.77
N THR A 242 12.04 -18.24 6.61
CA THR A 242 12.61 -16.96 6.14
C THR A 242 13.93 -17.12 5.40
N GLN A 243 14.68 -18.19 5.67
CA GLN A 243 15.93 -18.55 4.99
C GLN A 243 16.01 -20.06 4.78
N SER A 244 16.54 -20.50 3.63
CA SER A 244 16.82 -21.92 3.37
C SER A 244 18.02 -22.44 4.16
N VAL A 245 18.98 -21.56 4.46
CA VAL A 245 20.17 -21.83 5.27
C VAL A 245 20.40 -20.69 6.26
N TYR A 246 20.42 -21.02 7.55
CA TYR A 246 20.83 -20.14 8.63
C TYR A 246 22.27 -20.46 9.02
N ASN A 247 23.11 -19.44 9.20
CA ASN A 247 24.51 -19.62 9.58
C ASN A 247 24.81 -18.78 10.82
N VAL A 248 25.17 -19.45 11.91
CA VAL A 248 25.37 -18.82 13.22
C VAL A 248 26.65 -19.32 13.86
N SER A 249 27.33 -18.45 14.60
CA SER A 249 28.53 -18.79 15.34
C SER A 249 28.32 -18.57 16.82
N ILE A 250 28.74 -19.52 17.65
CA ILE A 250 28.62 -19.46 19.10
C ILE A 250 29.97 -19.73 19.76
N SER A 251 30.24 -18.99 20.83
CA SER A 251 31.47 -19.16 21.62
C SER A 251 31.34 -20.30 22.62
N GLU A 252 32.47 -20.74 23.18
CA GLU A 252 32.49 -21.72 24.27
C GLU A 252 31.75 -21.28 25.54
N ASN A 253 31.59 -19.96 25.72
CA ASN A 253 30.94 -19.36 26.89
C ASN A 253 29.45 -19.07 26.67
N HIS A 254 28.87 -19.50 25.54
CA HIS A 254 27.45 -19.31 25.25
C HIS A 254 26.58 -19.97 26.33
N GLN A 255 25.73 -19.18 26.99
CA GLN A 255 24.92 -19.67 28.09
C GLN A 255 23.73 -20.48 27.57
N LYS A 256 23.34 -21.55 28.28
CA LYS A 256 22.19 -22.38 27.91
C LYS A 256 20.86 -21.61 27.87
N SER A 257 20.73 -20.55 28.68
CA SER A 257 19.56 -19.67 28.72
C SER A 257 19.45 -18.72 27.52
N GLN A 258 20.51 -18.57 26.73
CA GLN A 258 20.53 -17.69 25.56
C GLN A 258 20.23 -18.50 24.30
N ALA A 259 19.26 -18.05 23.51
CA ALA A 259 18.97 -18.65 22.21
C ALA A 259 20.20 -18.53 21.29
N VAL A 260 20.56 -19.62 20.62
CA VAL A 260 21.57 -19.65 19.56
C VAL A 260 21.05 -18.89 18.35
N ILE A 261 19.82 -19.18 17.94
CA ILE A 261 19.12 -18.52 16.83
C ILE A 261 17.62 -18.78 16.94
N ILE A 262 16.83 -17.94 16.27
CA ILE A 262 15.39 -18.14 16.05
C ILE A 262 15.17 -18.47 14.58
N ALA A 263 14.78 -19.72 14.29
CA ALA A 263 14.38 -20.11 12.95
C ALA A 263 12.88 -19.90 12.79
N SER A 264 12.49 -18.97 11.93
CA SER A 264 11.09 -18.59 11.74
C SER A 264 10.57 -19.10 10.40
N ALA A 265 9.43 -19.78 10.44
CA ALA A 265 8.62 -20.14 9.30
C ALA A 265 7.21 -19.54 9.42
N LYS A 266 6.63 -19.16 8.29
CA LYS A 266 5.28 -18.60 8.21
C LYS A 266 4.41 -19.46 7.32
N ASP A 267 3.21 -19.75 7.79
CA ASP A 267 2.13 -20.36 7.01
C ASP A 267 1.06 -19.29 6.72
N LEU A 268 0.40 -19.38 5.57
CA LEU A 268 -0.63 -18.43 5.15
C LEU A 268 -2.04 -18.90 5.53
N ASP A 269 -2.22 -20.20 5.77
CA ASP A 269 -3.50 -20.81 6.11
C ASP A 269 -3.99 -20.35 7.50
N SER A 270 -5.25 -20.64 7.82
CA SER A 270 -5.91 -20.19 9.04
C SER A 270 -5.94 -21.25 10.14
N GLY A 271 -6.11 -20.81 11.39
CA GLY A 271 -6.36 -21.71 12.52
C GLY A 271 -5.29 -22.80 12.70
N LYS A 272 -5.68 -24.06 12.53
CA LYS A 272 -4.77 -25.22 12.68
C LYS A 272 -3.88 -25.44 11.46
N ASN A 273 -4.39 -25.12 10.27
CA ASN A 273 -3.67 -25.21 9.01
C ASN A 273 -2.53 -24.17 8.98
N GLY A 274 -2.76 -22.98 9.53
CA GLY A 274 -1.68 -21.99 9.70
C GLY A 274 -0.73 -22.22 10.89
N LYS A 275 -0.99 -23.19 11.76
CA LYS A 275 -0.26 -23.31 13.05
C LYS A 275 1.02 -24.11 12.88
N VAL A 276 2.12 -23.39 12.73
CA VAL A 276 3.48 -23.95 12.58
C VAL A 276 4.00 -24.61 13.86
N VAL A 277 4.59 -25.79 13.70
CA VAL A 277 5.31 -26.53 14.75
C VAL A 277 6.68 -26.94 14.22
N TYR A 278 7.72 -26.64 15.01
CA TYR A 278 9.11 -26.89 14.65
C TYR A 278 9.61 -28.21 15.23
N ARG A 279 10.38 -28.97 14.44
CA ARG A 279 11.03 -30.22 14.86
C ARG A 279 12.38 -30.41 14.17
N PHE A 280 13.28 -31.18 14.77
CA PHE A 280 14.46 -31.65 14.05
C PHE A 280 14.06 -32.68 12.99
N HIS A 281 14.57 -32.52 11.78
CA HIS A 281 14.43 -33.51 10.72
C HIS A 281 15.28 -34.75 11.04
N SER A 282 14.87 -35.92 10.54
CA SER A 282 15.59 -37.20 10.66
C SER A 282 17.01 -37.21 10.07
N LYS A 283 17.39 -36.16 9.33
CA LYS A 283 18.72 -35.99 8.73
C LYS A 283 19.71 -35.36 9.71
N THR A 284 19.21 -34.77 10.80
CA THR A 284 20.07 -34.20 11.85
C THR A 284 20.77 -35.33 12.59
N ALA A 285 22.08 -35.22 12.74
CA ALA A 285 22.86 -36.23 13.45
C ALA A 285 22.39 -36.34 14.92
N LYS A 286 22.29 -37.57 15.43
CA LYS A 286 21.85 -37.85 16.82
C LYS A 286 22.67 -37.07 17.85
N LEU A 287 23.99 -37.01 17.64
CA LEU A 287 24.91 -36.23 18.47
C LEU A 287 24.56 -34.73 18.50
N ALA A 288 24.09 -34.17 17.38
CA ALA A 288 23.69 -32.76 17.33
C ALA A 288 22.35 -32.54 18.09
N MET A 289 21.41 -33.49 18.02
CA MET A 289 20.19 -33.45 18.82
C MET A 289 20.45 -33.58 20.34
N ASP A 290 21.59 -34.16 20.76
CA ASP A 290 21.99 -34.20 22.16
C ASP A 290 22.52 -32.85 22.68
N TYR A 291 23.07 -32.01 21.80
CA TYR A 291 23.63 -30.69 22.14
C TYR A 291 22.63 -29.55 22.01
N PHE A 292 21.70 -29.64 21.06
CA PHE A 292 20.76 -28.57 20.75
C PHE A 292 19.34 -28.99 21.09
N GLU A 293 18.59 -28.05 21.66
CA GLU A 293 17.15 -28.17 21.87
C GLU A 293 16.44 -27.17 20.95
N LEU A 294 15.34 -27.59 20.33
CA LEU A 294 14.51 -26.75 19.47
C LEU A 294 13.14 -26.58 20.12
N ASN A 295 12.78 -25.34 20.44
CA ASN A 295 11.45 -25.02 20.92
C ASN A 295 10.44 -25.22 19.78
N LYS A 296 9.50 -26.15 20.00
CA LYS A 296 8.49 -26.53 19.01
C LYS A 296 7.52 -25.42 18.62
N GLU A 297 7.36 -24.38 19.45
CA GLU A 297 6.39 -23.30 19.25
C GLU A 297 7.05 -22.00 18.77
N THR A 298 8.23 -21.66 19.31
CA THR A 298 8.92 -20.40 19.00
C THR A 298 9.95 -20.52 17.87
N GLY A 299 10.42 -21.72 17.56
CA GLY A 299 11.51 -21.94 16.60
C GLY A 299 12.88 -21.53 17.14
N GLU A 300 12.98 -21.18 18.43
CA GLU A 300 14.24 -20.91 19.11
C GLU A 300 15.06 -22.18 19.30
N ILE A 301 16.34 -22.10 18.97
CA ILE A 301 17.30 -23.17 19.20
C ILE A 301 18.20 -22.79 20.37
N PHE A 302 18.29 -23.66 21.38
CA PHE A 302 19.11 -23.48 22.58
C PHE A 302 20.18 -24.55 22.70
N LEU A 303 21.17 -24.31 23.57
CA LEU A 303 22.11 -25.34 24.00
C LEU A 303 21.50 -26.17 25.14
N ASN A 304 21.26 -27.46 24.89
CA ASN A 304 20.81 -28.41 25.89
C ASN A 304 21.96 -28.81 26.85
N ARG A 305 23.14 -29.05 26.27
CA ARG A 305 24.36 -29.43 27.00
C ARG A 305 25.49 -28.48 26.69
N GLN A 306 26.37 -28.28 27.67
CA GLN A 306 27.60 -27.54 27.44
C GLN A 306 28.52 -28.40 26.57
N PHE A 307 29.18 -27.79 25.59
CA PHE A 307 30.01 -28.51 24.64
C PHE A 307 31.10 -29.32 25.35
N PRO A 308 31.20 -30.65 25.16
CA PRO A 308 32.40 -31.38 25.50
C PRO A 308 33.52 -30.92 24.57
N PHE A 309 34.67 -30.66 25.16
CA PHE A 309 35.81 -30.05 24.50
C PHE A 309 36.45 -31.02 23.49
N ASP A 310 36.35 -30.73 22.18
CA ASP A 310 37.53 -30.62 21.30
C ASP A 310 37.23 -29.94 19.95
N LYS A 311 38.21 -29.17 19.44
CA LYS A 311 38.35 -28.48 18.12
C LYS A 311 37.17 -27.65 17.56
N GLN A 312 37.49 -26.82 16.55
CA GLN A 312 36.52 -26.12 15.71
C GLN A 312 35.61 -27.17 15.02
N GLN A 313 34.31 -27.09 15.30
CA GLN A 313 33.32 -28.00 14.74
C GLN A 313 32.09 -27.22 14.27
N THR A 314 31.58 -27.57 13.10
CA THR A 314 30.30 -27.09 12.58
C THR A 314 29.25 -28.17 12.77
N TYR A 315 28.20 -27.86 13.51
CA TYR A 315 27.02 -28.71 13.64
C TYR A 315 26.01 -28.34 12.56
N LYS A 316 25.50 -29.33 11.84
CA LYS A 316 24.44 -29.15 10.83
C LYS A 316 23.12 -29.66 11.40
N LEU A 317 22.21 -28.74 11.67
CA LEU A 317 20.86 -29.04 12.16
C LEU A 317 19.88 -28.88 11.00
N PHE A 318 19.30 -29.98 10.55
CA PHE A 318 18.15 -29.94 9.64
C PHE A 318 16.89 -29.77 10.48
N ILE A 319 16.16 -28.69 10.25
CA ILE A 319 14.91 -28.39 10.96
C ILE A 319 13.75 -28.46 9.98
N THR A 320 12.59 -28.87 10.49
CA THR A 320 11.33 -28.96 9.76
C THR A 320 10.31 -28.07 10.44
N ALA A 321 9.63 -27.24 9.66
CA ALA A 321 8.43 -26.53 10.07
C ALA A 321 7.25 -27.27 9.42
N SER A 322 6.30 -27.72 10.24
CA SER A 322 5.09 -28.41 9.78
C SER A 322 3.88 -27.71 10.34
N ASP A 323 2.83 -27.58 9.54
CA ASP A 323 1.53 -27.16 10.04
C ASP A 323 0.86 -28.27 10.88
N ASN A 324 -0.37 -28.00 11.35
CA ASN A 324 -1.24 -29.02 11.94
C ASN A 324 -2.49 -29.28 11.08
N GLY A 325 -2.37 -29.10 9.76
CA GLY A 325 -3.41 -29.42 8.80
C GLY A 325 -3.53 -30.93 8.54
N ASN A 326 -4.48 -31.32 7.69
CA ASN A 326 -4.71 -32.71 7.32
C ASN A 326 -4.94 -32.86 5.80
N PRO A 327 -3.98 -33.41 5.03
CA PRO A 327 -2.67 -33.87 5.49
C PRO A 327 -1.77 -32.70 5.92
N PRO A 328 -0.84 -32.90 6.87
CA PRO A 328 0.05 -31.83 7.27
C PRO A 328 1.07 -31.54 6.16
N LEU A 329 1.31 -30.26 5.88
CA LEU A 329 2.35 -29.80 4.96
C LEU A 329 3.56 -29.30 5.75
N SER A 330 4.73 -29.38 5.12
CA SER A 330 5.98 -29.03 5.79
C SER A 330 7.06 -28.54 4.85
N SER A 331 7.99 -27.77 5.39
CA SER A 331 9.23 -27.37 4.73
C SER A 331 10.44 -27.63 5.62
N THR A 332 11.62 -27.60 5.01
CA THR A 332 12.88 -27.85 5.72
C THR A 332 13.90 -26.74 5.48
N ALA A 333 14.69 -26.44 6.51
CA ALA A 333 15.82 -25.52 6.44
C ALA A 333 17.03 -26.12 7.15
N VAL A 334 18.22 -25.57 6.86
CA VAL A 334 19.48 -26.01 7.47
C VAL A 334 20.04 -24.91 8.36
N VAL A 335 20.34 -25.23 9.62
CA VAL A 335 21.06 -24.34 10.54
C VAL A 335 22.48 -24.87 10.69
N LEU A 336 23.45 -24.06 10.26
CA LEU A 336 24.88 -24.29 10.44
C LEU A 336 25.33 -23.56 11.69
N VAL A 337 25.68 -24.31 12.73
CA VAL A 337 26.17 -23.77 13.99
C VAL A 337 27.68 -23.99 14.07
N ASN A 338 28.45 -22.91 13.95
CA ASN A 338 29.91 -22.95 14.04
C ASN A 338 30.35 -22.64 15.46
N LYS A 339 31.16 -23.53 16.04
CA LYS A 339 31.84 -23.24 17.30
C LYS A 339 33.07 -22.37 17.02
N ILE A 340 33.11 -21.16 17.56
CA ILE A 340 34.28 -20.27 17.52
C ILE A 340 35.04 -20.34 18.84
N GLY A 341 36.38 -20.39 18.75
CA GLY A 341 37.27 -20.65 19.90
C GLY A 341 37.49 -19.46 20.83
N HIS A 342 37.13 -18.24 20.44
CA HIS A 342 37.34 -17.04 21.24
C HIS A 342 36.19 -16.03 21.05
N GLN A 343 36.07 -15.10 22.01
CA GLN A 343 35.17 -13.93 21.93
C GLN A 343 35.45 -13.13 20.65
N ASN A 344 34.40 -12.56 20.04
CA ASN A 344 34.51 -11.69 18.86
C ASN A 344 35.55 -10.59 19.09
N THR A 345 36.51 -10.44 18.19
CA THR A 345 37.60 -9.46 18.25
C THR A 345 37.35 -8.32 17.28
N ALA A 346 37.82 -7.12 17.62
CA ALA A 346 37.61 -5.96 16.75
C ALA A 346 38.55 -6.01 15.52
N PRO A 347 38.07 -5.59 14.34
CA PRO A 347 38.88 -5.62 13.12
C PRO A 347 40.08 -4.68 13.21
N ALA A 348 41.25 -5.10 12.73
CA ALA A 348 42.45 -4.25 12.69
C ALA A 348 42.52 -3.46 11.37
N ILE A 349 42.81 -2.15 11.46
CA ILE A 349 42.90 -1.25 10.31
C ILE A 349 44.38 -0.88 10.08
N GLU A 350 44.93 -1.30 8.94
CA GLU A 350 46.26 -0.92 8.43
C GLU A 350 46.10 0.07 7.28
N VAL A 351 46.80 1.21 7.32
CA VAL A 351 46.75 2.24 6.27
C VAL A 351 48.16 2.54 5.81
N ASN A 352 48.37 2.49 4.49
CA ASN A 352 49.62 2.84 3.83
C ASN A 352 49.38 4.04 2.91
N PHE A 353 49.97 5.19 3.26
CA PHE A 353 49.90 6.40 2.45
C PHE A 353 50.86 6.33 1.26
N VAL A 354 50.50 6.98 0.16
CA VAL A 354 51.39 7.15 -1.00
C VAL A 354 52.58 8.05 -0.65
N SER A 355 52.32 9.11 0.10
CA SER A 355 53.31 10.06 0.59
C SER A 355 53.02 10.33 2.06
N GLU A 356 53.85 9.79 2.95
CA GLU A 356 53.72 9.92 4.40
C GLU A 356 54.77 10.91 4.92
N SER A 357 54.33 11.97 5.60
CA SER A 357 55.22 12.96 6.23
C SER A 357 55.61 12.52 7.64
N MET A 358 54.61 12.11 8.42
CA MET A 358 54.76 11.59 9.78
C MET A 358 53.76 10.46 10.00
N LYS A 359 53.93 9.68 11.07
CA LYS A 359 53.03 8.57 11.40
C LYS A 359 51.56 9.03 11.38
N ASN A 360 50.73 8.36 10.59
CA ASN A 360 49.30 8.67 10.38
C ASN A 360 49.00 9.99 9.65
N THR A 361 50.00 10.62 9.02
CA THR A 361 49.84 11.90 8.32
C THR A 361 50.35 11.81 6.88
N ALA A 362 49.45 11.96 5.93
CA ALA A 362 49.77 11.99 4.51
C ALA A 362 50.11 13.40 4.04
N THR A 363 50.82 13.53 2.92
CA THR A 363 50.95 14.81 2.19
C THR A 363 50.30 14.73 0.82
N ILE A 364 49.56 15.77 0.45
CA ILE A 364 49.01 15.93 -0.90
C ILE A 364 49.27 17.36 -1.38
N SER A 365 49.49 17.57 -2.67
CA SER A 365 49.49 18.91 -3.26
C SER A 365 48.06 19.44 -3.41
N GLU A 366 47.80 20.72 -3.19
CA GLU A 366 46.47 21.30 -3.44
C GLU A 366 46.05 21.23 -4.91
N GLY A 367 47.02 21.25 -5.84
CA GLY A 367 46.81 20.99 -7.27
C GLY A 367 46.43 19.54 -7.61
N VAL A 368 46.19 18.68 -6.61
CA VAL A 368 45.80 17.29 -6.80
C VAL A 368 44.44 17.18 -7.50
N LYS A 369 44.37 16.33 -8.53
CA LYS A 369 43.12 16.10 -9.28
C LYS A 369 42.12 15.31 -8.44
N VAL A 370 40.83 15.61 -8.61
CA VAL A 370 39.74 14.79 -8.06
C VAL A 370 39.86 13.35 -8.58
N GLY A 371 39.71 12.38 -7.68
CA GLY A 371 39.86 10.95 -7.94
C GLY A 371 41.28 10.42 -7.70
N SER A 372 42.25 11.27 -7.41
CA SER A 372 43.62 10.85 -7.10
C SER A 372 43.68 9.96 -5.86
N PHE A 373 44.58 8.98 -5.90
CA PHE A 373 44.78 7.98 -4.87
C PHE A 373 45.68 8.50 -3.75
N ILE A 374 45.23 8.38 -2.50
CA ILE A 374 45.95 8.90 -1.32
C ILE A 374 46.53 7.76 -0.49
N ALA A 375 45.73 6.73 -0.21
CA ALA A 375 46.12 5.67 0.71
C ALA A 375 45.49 4.32 0.36
N TYR A 376 46.25 3.25 0.55
CA TYR A 376 45.75 1.89 0.57
C TYR A 376 45.35 1.52 2.00
N VAL A 377 44.15 0.96 2.17
CA VAL A 377 43.62 0.54 3.48
C VAL A 377 43.39 -0.96 3.43
N LYS A 378 44.02 -1.68 4.35
CA LYS A 378 43.85 -3.11 4.53
C LYS A 378 43.23 -3.35 5.89
N VAL A 379 42.19 -4.16 5.90
CA VAL A 379 41.49 -4.53 7.12
C VAL A 379 41.67 -6.03 7.33
N THR A 380 42.01 -6.41 8.55
CA THR A 380 42.18 -7.81 8.93
C THR A 380 41.33 -8.10 10.14
N ASP A 381 40.55 -9.16 10.05
CA ASP A 381 39.80 -9.70 11.16
C ASP A 381 40.14 -11.19 11.24
N ASN A 382 40.54 -11.65 12.41
CA ASN A 382 41.01 -13.03 12.60
C ASN A 382 39.86 -13.97 12.97
N ASP A 383 38.63 -13.44 13.10
CA ASP A 383 37.46 -14.23 13.40
C ASP A 383 36.88 -14.95 12.17
N VAL A 384 36.01 -15.93 12.43
CA VAL A 384 35.43 -16.81 11.40
C VAL A 384 33.96 -16.46 11.15
N GLY A 385 33.53 -16.51 9.89
CA GLY A 385 32.14 -16.28 9.52
C GLY A 385 31.76 -14.80 9.61
N GLN A 386 30.57 -14.50 10.16
CA GLN A 386 30.07 -13.11 10.28
C GLN A 386 30.94 -12.24 11.21
N ASN A 387 31.58 -12.84 12.20
CA ASN A 387 32.52 -12.15 13.09
C ASN A 387 33.77 -11.66 12.34
N GLY A 388 34.20 -12.36 11.29
CA GLY A 388 35.31 -11.91 10.43
C GLY A 388 34.87 -11.06 9.24
N GLU A 389 33.56 -10.84 9.04
CA GLU A 389 33.04 -10.09 7.91
C GLU A 389 32.89 -8.61 8.27
N VAL A 390 33.71 -7.76 7.66
CA VAL A 390 33.84 -6.36 8.08
C VAL A 390 33.31 -5.38 7.05
N THR A 391 32.60 -4.36 7.54
CA THR A 391 32.15 -3.20 6.78
C THR A 391 32.87 -1.95 7.26
N CYS A 392 33.37 -1.13 6.33
CA CYS A 392 34.12 0.08 6.65
C CYS A 392 33.51 1.33 6.01
N ASP A 393 33.61 2.45 6.73
CA ASP A 393 33.09 3.75 6.32
C ASP A 393 34.11 4.86 6.60
N LEU A 394 34.06 5.91 5.77
CA LEU A 394 34.82 7.15 5.89
C LEU A 394 33.86 8.29 5.49
N ARG A 395 33.40 9.04 6.47
CA ARG A 395 32.51 10.20 6.26
C ARG A 395 33.31 11.48 6.24
N HIS A 396 33.61 11.99 5.05
CA HIS A 396 34.28 13.27 4.87
C HIS A 396 33.76 13.98 3.61
N ASN A 397 33.83 15.32 3.57
CA ASN A 397 33.33 16.13 2.45
C ASN A 397 34.27 16.09 1.22
N LYS A 398 35.59 16.02 1.45
CA LYS A 398 36.67 16.05 0.45
C LYS A 398 37.29 14.69 0.15
N LEU A 399 37.01 13.65 0.93
CA LEU A 399 37.61 12.31 0.78
C LEU A 399 36.53 11.25 0.56
N LEU A 400 36.93 10.14 -0.06
CA LEU A 400 36.06 8.99 -0.31
C LEU A 400 36.83 7.68 -0.14
N LEU A 401 36.24 6.73 0.59
CA LEU A 401 36.72 5.36 0.69
C LEU A 401 36.06 4.51 -0.40
N LYS A 402 36.85 3.88 -1.27
CA LYS A 402 36.38 2.95 -2.31
C LYS A 402 36.83 1.53 -2.02
N SER A 403 35.92 0.58 -2.03
CA SER A 403 36.23 -0.84 -1.88
C SER A 403 37.00 -1.38 -3.09
N LEU A 404 38.02 -2.20 -2.81
CA LEU A 404 38.78 -3.00 -3.78
C LEU A 404 38.43 -4.50 -3.69
N GLY A 405 37.50 -4.86 -2.79
CA GLY A 405 37.14 -6.25 -2.50
C GLY A 405 38.05 -6.92 -1.47
N ARG A 406 37.56 -8.01 -0.84
CA ARG A 406 38.29 -8.81 0.17
C ARG A 406 38.93 -7.96 1.30
N MET A 407 38.15 -7.08 1.92
CA MET A 407 38.59 -6.22 3.05
C MET A 407 39.73 -5.24 2.72
N LYS A 408 39.87 -4.89 1.44
CA LYS A 408 40.84 -3.92 0.94
C LYS A 408 40.10 -2.71 0.38
N TYR A 409 40.64 -1.53 0.64
CA TYR A 409 40.04 -0.26 0.21
C TYR A 409 41.12 0.71 -0.25
N LYS A 410 40.68 1.77 -0.94
CA LYS A 410 41.50 2.93 -1.28
C LYS A 410 40.82 4.23 -0.87
N VAL A 411 41.60 5.14 -0.30
CA VAL A 411 41.17 6.52 -0.05
C VAL A 411 41.51 7.36 -1.28
N VAL A 412 40.54 8.13 -1.77
CA VAL A 412 40.70 9.02 -2.93
C VAL A 412 40.16 10.41 -2.66
N VAL A 413 40.68 11.40 -3.38
CA VAL A 413 40.19 12.78 -3.38
C VAL A 413 38.80 12.83 -4.02
N LYS A 414 37.80 13.39 -3.31
CA LYS A 414 36.41 13.54 -3.78
C LYS A 414 36.11 14.95 -4.29
N LYS A 415 36.78 15.97 -3.75
CA LYS A 415 36.65 17.38 -4.13
C LYS A 415 38.03 18.03 -4.16
N SER A 416 38.16 19.13 -4.90
CA SER A 416 39.39 19.91 -4.90
C SER A 416 39.78 20.35 -3.49
N VAL A 417 41.08 20.47 -3.29
CA VAL A 417 41.70 20.93 -2.05
C VAL A 417 42.35 22.28 -2.36
N ASP A 418 42.42 23.14 -1.36
CA ASP A 418 42.86 24.53 -1.43
C ASP A 418 43.47 24.80 -0.05
N ARG A 419 44.78 25.07 -0.04
CA ARG A 419 45.61 25.16 1.16
C ARG A 419 45.34 26.46 1.89
N GLU A 420 45.10 27.56 1.17
CA GLU A 420 44.78 28.89 1.71
C GLU A 420 43.48 28.84 2.54
N LYS A 421 42.57 27.92 2.20
CA LYS A 421 41.35 27.65 2.98
C LYS A 421 41.54 26.62 4.09
N GLU A 422 42.24 25.52 3.82
CA GLU A 422 42.40 24.41 4.78
C GLU A 422 43.72 23.68 4.55
N SER A 423 44.70 23.93 5.42
CA SER A 423 46.06 23.36 5.32
C SER A 423 46.19 21.94 5.89
N PHE A 424 45.24 21.50 6.73
CA PHE A 424 45.19 20.14 7.28
C PHE A 424 43.79 19.56 7.16
N ILE A 425 43.69 18.30 6.73
CA ILE A 425 42.43 17.56 6.59
C ILE A 425 42.45 16.34 7.51
N ASP A 426 41.69 16.40 8.60
CA ASP A 426 41.54 15.29 9.53
C ASP A 426 40.38 14.37 9.12
N PHE A 427 40.62 13.05 9.12
CA PHE A 427 39.60 12.07 8.79
C PHE A 427 39.71 10.79 9.63
N THR A 428 38.57 10.13 9.80
CA THR A 428 38.47 8.89 10.58
C THR A 428 37.96 7.77 9.67
N ILE A 429 38.64 6.62 9.71
CA ILE A 429 38.14 5.38 9.12
C ILE A 429 37.57 4.53 10.25
N SER A 430 36.33 4.08 10.05
CA SER A 430 35.57 3.27 10.99
C SER A 430 35.25 1.92 10.34
N CYS A 431 35.66 0.81 10.94
CA CYS A 431 35.33 -0.53 10.48
C CYS A 431 34.61 -1.32 11.57
N GLN A 432 33.53 -2.01 11.21
CA GLN A 432 32.69 -2.80 12.12
C GLN A 432 32.45 -4.19 11.52
N ASP A 433 32.65 -5.22 12.33
CA ASP A 433 32.31 -6.60 11.96
C ASP A 433 30.79 -6.84 11.99
N LYS A 434 30.34 -7.96 11.42
CA LYS A 434 28.93 -8.39 11.45
C LYS A 434 28.65 -9.41 12.55
N GLY A 435 29.54 -9.52 13.53
CA GLY A 435 29.41 -10.45 14.65
C GLY A 435 28.31 -10.05 15.63
N VAL A 436 28.02 -10.94 16.58
CA VAL A 436 27.07 -10.69 17.67
C VAL A 436 27.77 -10.96 19.01
N PRO A 437 28.04 -9.94 19.84
CA PRO A 437 27.85 -8.51 19.58
C PRO A 437 28.86 -7.97 18.54
N PRO A 438 28.49 -6.96 17.73
CA PRO A 438 29.38 -6.43 16.70
C PRO A 438 30.51 -5.60 17.32
N GLN A 439 31.76 -5.84 16.91
CA GLN A 439 32.92 -5.05 17.35
C GLN A 439 33.33 -4.02 16.30
N LYS A 440 33.88 -2.90 16.77
CA LYS A 440 34.19 -1.73 15.94
C LYS A 440 35.58 -1.19 16.25
N THR A 441 36.32 -0.83 15.21
CA THR A 441 37.60 -0.12 15.30
C THR A 441 37.53 1.20 14.55
N GLU A 442 37.99 2.26 15.18
CA GLU A 442 38.13 3.59 14.57
C GLU A 442 39.59 4.05 14.62
N ARG A 443 40.09 4.58 13.50
CA ARG A 443 41.42 5.19 13.43
C ARG A 443 41.35 6.57 12.80
N LYS A 444 42.03 7.53 13.44
CA LYS A 444 42.16 8.91 12.99
C LYS A 444 43.46 9.11 12.23
N PHE A 445 43.39 9.90 11.17
CA PHE A 445 44.49 10.24 10.28
C PHE A 445 44.38 11.71 9.89
N SER A 446 45.49 12.29 9.45
CA SER A 446 45.54 13.67 8.96
C SER A 446 46.17 13.73 7.58
N ILE A 447 45.89 14.78 6.83
CA ILE A 447 46.53 15.08 5.55
C ILE A 447 47.02 16.52 5.61
N GLU A 448 48.33 16.70 5.43
CA GLU A 448 48.96 17.99 5.22
C GLU A 448 48.87 18.37 3.74
N VAL A 449 48.33 19.57 3.47
CA VAL A 449 48.18 20.10 2.11
C VAL A 449 49.42 20.92 1.77
N MET A 450 50.13 20.49 0.73
CA MET A 450 51.32 21.14 0.20
C MET A 450 50.92 22.23 -0.81
N ASP A 451 51.57 23.36 -0.64
CA ASP A 451 51.39 24.60 -1.39
C ASP A 451 51.73 24.46 -2.89
N VAL A 452 50.96 25.16 -3.73
CA VAL A 452 51.21 25.39 -5.15
C VAL A 452 51.00 26.88 -5.40
N ASN A 453 51.96 27.52 -6.09
CA ASN A 453 51.84 28.94 -6.44
C ASN A 453 50.71 29.17 -7.47
N ASP A 454 49.49 29.41 -7.01
CA ASP A 454 48.29 29.58 -7.82
C ASP A 454 47.51 30.87 -7.50
N VAL A 455 47.94 31.63 -6.49
CA VAL A 455 47.42 32.96 -6.19
C VAL A 455 48.44 34.03 -6.60
N GLN A 456 47.99 35.02 -7.37
CA GLN A 456 48.86 36.14 -7.76
C GLN A 456 48.91 37.23 -6.67
N PRO A 457 49.99 38.02 -6.60
CA PRO A 457 50.10 39.13 -5.66
C PRO A 457 48.95 40.13 -5.82
N LYS A 458 48.31 40.51 -4.72
CA LYS A 458 47.15 41.40 -4.72
C LYS A 458 47.43 42.71 -4.00
N PHE A 459 47.33 43.83 -4.73
CA PHE A 459 47.36 45.16 -4.13
C PHE A 459 46.11 45.38 -3.27
N THR A 460 46.31 46.05 -2.13
CA THR A 460 45.20 46.43 -1.23
C THR A 460 44.33 47.56 -1.76
N LYS A 461 44.82 48.33 -2.75
CA LYS A 461 44.12 49.44 -3.40
C LYS A 461 44.31 49.35 -4.92
N SER A 462 43.33 49.87 -5.66
CA SER A 462 43.36 49.97 -7.13
C SER A 462 44.09 51.21 -7.66
N GLN A 463 44.56 52.08 -6.76
CA GLN A 463 45.43 53.22 -7.06
C GLN A 463 46.07 53.69 -5.76
N PHE A 464 47.35 54.06 -5.83
CA PHE A 464 48.06 54.68 -4.72
C PHE A 464 48.36 56.13 -5.05
N LYS A 465 47.95 57.04 -4.16
CA LYS A 465 48.23 58.47 -4.27
C LYS A 465 49.03 58.90 -3.04
N PHE A 466 50.19 59.49 -3.26
CA PHE A 466 51.08 60.00 -2.23
C PHE A 466 51.36 61.48 -2.44
N LEU A 467 51.68 62.16 -1.34
CA LEU A 467 52.11 63.55 -1.33
C LEU A 467 53.55 63.58 -0.81
N THR A 468 54.40 64.37 -1.44
CA THR A 468 55.77 64.65 -0.98
C THR A 468 56.01 66.16 -1.11
N TYR A 469 57.00 66.69 -0.41
CA TYR A 469 57.42 68.09 -0.57
C TYR A 469 58.60 68.19 -1.53
N GLU A 470 58.75 69.33 -2.18
CA GLU A 470 59.94 69.68 -2.94
C GLU A 470 61.14 69.95 -2.02
N ASN A 471 62.34 70.07 -2.58
CA ASN A 471 63.59 70.39 -1.85
C ASN A 471 64.00 69.42 -0.73
N GLU A 472 63.25 68.34 -0.51
CA GLU A 472 63.57 67.27 0.43
C GLU A 472 64.89 66.56 0.07
N GLU A 473 65.58 66.06 1.09
CA GLU A 473 66.84 65.32 0.90
C GLU A 473 66.63 64.00 0.13
N PRO A 474 67.66 63.50 -0.58
CA PRO A 474 67.62 62.16 -1.17
C PRO A 474 67.32 61.08 -0.11
N ASN A 475 66.54 60.06 -0.50
CA ASN A 475 65.98 58.99 0.36
C ASN A 475 64.82 59.42 1.28
N PHE A 476 64.18 60.56 1.02
CA PHE A 476 62.97 60.96 1.73
C PHE A 476 61.83 59.95 1.49
N PRO A 477 61.12 59.47 2.53
CA PRO A 477 60.06 58.48 2.40
C PRO A 477 58.77 59.09 1.82
N VAL A 478 58.30 58.55 0.69
CA VAL A 478 57.10 59.01 -0.01
C VAL A 478 55.85 58.23 0.40
N GLY A 479 55.96 56.90 0.50
CA GLY A 479 54.79 56.07 0.78
C GLY A 479 55.07 54.57 0.80
N PHE A 480 54.04 53.79 1.13
CA PHE A 480 54.09 52.34 1.24
C PHE A 480 53.02 51.68 0.37
N ILE A 481 53.46 50.74 -0.47
CA ILE A 481 52.61 49.93 -1.33
C ILE A 481 52.36 48.59 -0.63
N ASN A 482 51.13 48.37 -0.16
CA ASN A 482 50.76 47.14 0.51
C ASN A 482 50.18 46.11 -0.47
N VAL A 483 50.84 44.96 -0.57
CA VAL A 483 50.50 43.82 -1.43
C VAL A 483 50.51 42.54 -0.59
N THR A 484 49.51 41.69 -0.80
CA THR A 484 49.37 40.41 -0.10
C THR A 484 49.38 39.26 -1.09
N ASP A 485 50.07 38.18 -0.71
CA ASP A 485 50.08 36.91 -1.42
C ASP A 485 50.02 35.78 -0.36
N PRO A 486 48.98 34.94 -0.37
CA PRO A 486 48.77 33.96 0.69
C PRO A 486 49.61 32.68 0.51
N ASP A 487 50.25 32.49 -0.63
CA ASP A 487 51.02 31.29 -0.97
C ASP A 487 52.26 31.16 -0.07
N MET A 488 52.79 29.95 0.10
CA MET A 488 53.91 29.70 1.01
C MET A 488 55.29 29.86 0.34
N GLY A 489 56.29 30.14 1.17
CA GLY A 489 57.69 30.15 0.75
C GLY A 489 57.96 31.18 -0.34
N LEU A 490 58.45 30.73 -1.50
CA LEU A 490 58.77 31.62 -2.61
C LEU A 490 57.52 32.15 -3.33
N GLY A 491 56.36 31.46 -3.24
CA GLY A 491 55.10 31.93 -3.82
C GLY A 491 54.59 33.19 -3.10
N GLY A 492 54.60 33.19 -1.77
CA GLY A 492 54.28 34.40 -1.00
C GLY A 492 55.36 35.48 -1.00
N GLN A 493 56.56 35.22 -1.53
CA GLN A 493 57.67 36.18 -1.48
C GLN A 493 57.62 37.15 -2.65
N LEU A 494 57.45 38.43 -2.34
CA LEU A 494 57.23 39.48 -3.34
C LEU A 494 58.51 40.22 -3.75
N THR A 495 58.57 40.59 -5.03
CA THR A 495 59.59 41.47 -5.61
C THR A 495 58.91 42.66 -6.28
N TYR A 496 59.34 43.87 -5.93
CA TYR A 496 58.76 45.14 -6.39
C TYR A 496 59.65 45.81 -7.44
N ILE A 497 59.05 46.35 -8.49
CA ILE A 497 59.75 47.05 -9.57
C ILE A 497 58.94 48.29 -9.97
N LEU A 498 59.60 49.46 -10.03
CA LEU A 498 58.99 50.66 -10.60
C LEU A 498 59.09 50.63 -12.13
N LEU A 499 57.96 50.83 -12.79
CA LEU A 499 57.85 50.94 -14.24
C LEU A 499 57.49 52.39 -14.61
N SER A 500 58.30 52.99 -15.48
CA SER A 500 58.05 54.29 -16.09
C SER A 500 57.48 54.11 -17.50
N ASP A 501 56.46 54.89 -17.86
CA ASP A 501 55.91 54.89 -19.22
C ASP A 501 56.77 55.74 -20.20
N ASN A 502 57.71 56.55 -19.69
CA ASN A 502 58.63 57.38 -20.49
C ASN A 502 60.10 56.99 -20.22
N GLU A 503 61.01 57.15 -21.19
CA GLU A 503 62.47 56.90 -21.05
C GLU A 503 63.20 57.78 -20.00
N ASN A 504 62.47 58.62 -19.25
CA ASN A 504 63.02 59.40 -18.15
C ASN A 504 63.20 58.51 -16.91
N ILE A 505 64.39 58.60 -16.31
CA ILE A 505 64.72 57.98 -15.03
C ILE A 505 63.76 58.55 -13.97
N LEU A 506 62.99 57.68 -13.30
CA LEU A 506 62.11 58.10 -12.21
C LEU A 506 62.96 58.54 -11.01
N PRO A 507 62.66 59.68 -10.35
CA PRO A 507 63.40 60.14 -9.17
C PRO A 507 62.97 59.39 -7.90
N PHE A 508 62.56 58.12 -8.04
CA PHE A 508 62.04 57.28 -6.97
C PHE A 508 62.66 55.88 -7.05
N VAL A 509 62.80 55.26 -5.88
CA VAL A 509 63.18 53.86 -5.73
C VAL A 509 62.15 53.16 -4.85
N ILE A 510 61.92 51.86 -5.09
CA ILE A 510 61.08 51.02 -4.24
C ILE A 510 61.94 49.96 -3.55
N SER A 511 61.75 49.79 -2.24
CA SER A 511 62.40 48.73 -1.48
C SER A 511 61.72 47.37 -1.71
N ASN A 512 62.40 46.28 -1.36
CA ASN A 512 61.83 44.92 -1.40
C ASN A 512 60.64 44.73 -0.44
N PHE A 513 60.39 45.69 0.45
CA PHE A 513 59.24 45.69 1.35
C PHE A 513 58.09 46.57 0.85
N GLY A 514 58.24 47.26 -0.29
CA GLY A 514 57.19 48.11 -0.87
C GLY A 514 57.21 49.58 -0.42
N PHE A 515 58.28 50.05 0.23
CA PHE A 515 58.45 51.48 0.56
C PHE A 515 59.04 52.23 -0.62
N ILE A 516 58.41 53.35 -1.00
CA ILE A 516 58.87 54.27 -2.04
C ILE A 516 59.58 55.45 -1.37
N SER A 517 60.78 55.79 -1.85
CA SER A 517 61.53 56.97 -1.42
C SER A 517 62.11 57.72 -2.62
N THR A 518 62.44 59.00 -2.42
CA THR A 518 63.09 59.83 -3.45
C THR A 518 64.55 59.42 -3.65
N THR A 519 65.10 59.60 -4.86
CA THR A 519 66.53 59.40 -5.15
C THR A 519 67.32 60.71 -5.26
N GLN A 520 66.62 61.82 -5.36
CA GLN A 520 67.13 63.19 -5.49
C GLN A 520 66.11 64.18 -4.93
N SER A 521 66.50 65.43 -4.72
CA SER A 521 65.55 66.50 -4.45
C SER A 521 64.61 66.71 -5.64
N LEU A 522 63.34 66.98 -5.35
CA LEU A 522 62.32 67.26 -6.35
C LEU A 522 62.12 68.77 -6.44
N ASP A 523 61.84 69.26 -7.64
CA ASP A 523 61.46 70.65 -7.92
C ASP A 523 60.03 70.63 -8.48
N ARG A 524 59.11 71.30 -7.79
CA ARG A 524 57.70 71.31 -8.18
C ARG A 524 57.46 72.12 -9.45
N GLU A 525 58.18 73.23 -9.65
CA GLU A 525 58.06 74.08 -10.84
C GLU A 525 58.54 73.35 -12.10
N GLU A 526 59.50 72.43 -11.98
CA GLU A 526 59.88 71.53 -13.07
C GLU A 526 58.79 70.48 -13.33
N LYS A 527 58.29 69.82 -12.28
CA LYS A 527 57.28 68.76 -12.41
C LYS A 527 56.46 68.53 -11.14
N GLU A 528 55.21 69.00 -11.17
CA GLU A 528 54.25 68.90 -10.05
C GLU A 528 53.71 67.48 -9.77
N THR A 529 53.71 66.58 -10.76
CA THR A 529 53.09 65.25 -10.62
C THR A 529 53.85 64.18 -11.36
N TYR A 530 54.08 63.06 -10.67
CA TYR A 530 54.68 61.86 -11.21
C TYR A 530 53.65 60.73 -11.25
N LYS A 531 53.42 60.19 -12.45
CA LYS A 531 52.57 59.01 -12.67
C LYS A 531 53.45 57.89 -13.17
N PHE A 532 53.43 56.77 -12.46
CA PHE A 532 54.18 55.57 -12.82
C PHE A 532 53.43 54.33 -12.33
N LYS A 533 53.90 53.15 -12.72
CA LYS A 533 53.31 51.87 -12.32
C LYS A 533 54.26 51.13 -11.39
N VAL A 534 53.70 50.43 -10.41
CA VAL A 534 54.46 49.47 -9.59
C VAL A 534 54.08 48.08 -10.08
N PHE A 535 55.06 47.36 -10.60
CA PHE A 535 54.96 45.95 -10.94
C PHE A 535 55.42 45.13 -9.73
N VAL A 536 54.58 44.18 -9.31
CA VAL A 536 54.92 43.24 -8.25
C VAL A 536 54.76 41.83 -8.79
N LYS A 537 55.77 41.01 -8.57
CA LYS A 537 55.72 39.58 -8.86
C LYS A 537 56.02 38.78 -7.62
N ASP A 538 55.44 37.61 -7.52
CA ASP A 538 55.94 36.58 -6.62
C ASP A 538 57.28 36.03 -7.14
N ASN A 539 57.95 35.26 -6.30
CA ASN A 539 59.15 34.52 -6.65
C ASN A 539 58.86 33.02 -6.87
N GLY A 540 57.58 32.67 -7.01
CA GLY A 540 57.09 31.32 -7.24
C GLY A 540 57.35 30.82 -8.67
N LYS A 541 56.99 29.55 -8.92
CA LYS A 541 57.06 28.94 -10.25
C LYS A 541 55.72 28.24 -10.56
N PRO A 542 54.97 28.67 -11.61
CA PRO A 542 55.23 29.84 -12.45
C PRO A 542 55.20 31.14 -11.64
N SER A 543 55.94 32.16 -12.06
CA SER A 543 55.89 33.46 -11.39
C SER A 543 54.64 34.22 -11.80
N LEU A 544 53.79 34.56 -10.83
CA LEU A 544 52.59 35.37 -11.04
C LEU A 544 52.89 36.81 -10.67
N ASN A 545 52.19 37.74 -11.31
CA ASN A 545 52.47 39.15 -11.16
C ASN A 545 51.20 40.00 -11.30
N ASN A 546 51.32 41.22 -10.82
CA ASN A 546 50.27 42.21 -10.89
C ASN A 546 50.91 43.60 -11.00
N THR A 547 50.19 44.58 -11.54
CA THR A 547 50.70 45.94 -11.74
C THR A 547 49.64 46.96 -11.38
N GLU A 548 50.02 47.99 -10.62
CA GLU A 548 49.09 49.06 -10.25
C GLU A 548 49.67 50.46 -10.43
N ASN A 549 48.77 51.44 -10.58
CA ASN A 549 49.14 52.84 -10.80
C ASN A 549 49.47 53.57 -9.49
N VAL A 550 50.54 54.35 -9.52
CA VAL A 550 50.97 55.23 -8.43
C VAL A 550 51.05 56.67 -8.94
N ILE A 551 50.50 57.58 -8.15
CA ILE A 551 50.55 59.02 -8.37
C ILE A 551 51.26 59.66 -7.17
N VAL A 552 52.32 60.41 -7.43
CA VAL A 552 52.99 61.24 -6.43
C VAL A 552 52.82 62.70 -6.83
N GLU A 553 52.20 63.50 -5.97
CA GLU A 553 52.08 64.95 -6.15
C GLU A 553 53.12 65.65 -5.27
N VAL A 554 53.87 66.56 -5.88
CA VAL A 554 54.88 67.38 -5.19
C VAL A 554 54.20 68.66 -4.69
N MET A 555 54.29 68.89 -3.40
CA MET A 555 53.76 70.05 -2.70
C MET A 555 54.85 71.11 -2.58
N ASP A 556 54.43 72.37 -2.74
CA ASP A 556 55.24 73.58 -2.64
C ASP A 556 55.75 73.78 -1.20
N GLU A 557 57.00 74.23 -1.05
CA GLU A 557 57.57 74.63 0.24
C GLU A 557 58.16 76.06 0.14
N ASN A 558 57.46 77.03 0.76
CA ASN A 558 57.76 78.47 0.71
C ASN A 558 58.97 78.91 1.54
#